data_AF-A0A2U0TNG4-F1
#
_entry.id   AF-A0A2U0TNG4-F1
#
_cell.length_a   1.000
_cell.length_b   1.000
_cell.length_c   1.000
_cell.angle_alpha   90.00
_cell.angle_beta   90.00
_cell.angle_gamma   90.00
#
_symmetry.space_group_name_H-M   'P 1'
#
loop_
_entity.id
_entity.type
_entity.pdbx_description
1 polymer ?
#
loop_
_entity_poly.entity_id
_entity_poly.type
_entity_poly.pdbx_seq_one_letter_code
_entity_poly.pdbx_strand_id
1 'polypeptide(L)' 'MKNFGINLTWFTTIYVVVFAILCQTDLFFLAIIGMAFLGICLMMLLIFTVLHDEEYKTNKKFKDWYQDNSKKNLVH' A
#
# COMPACT_ATOMS: atom_id res chain seq x y z
N MET A 1 -1.17 -10.48 -12.27
CA MET A 1 -1.08 -11.78 -11.57
C MET A 1 -1.85 -11.70 -10.27
N LYS A 2 -3.16 -11.96 -10.32
CA LYS A 2 -4.10 -11.79 -9.19
C LYS A 2 -3.61 -12.25 -7.81
N ASN A 3 -2.77 -13.29 -7.72
CA ASN A 3 -2.27 -13.81 -6.43
C ASN A 3 -0.97 -13.13 -5.95
N PHE A 4 -0.14 -12.58 -6.84
CA PHE A 4 1.17 -12.04 -6.45
C PHE A 4 1.06 -10.66 -5.79
N GLY A 5 0.27 -9.75 -6.37
CA GLY A 5 0.03 -8.44 -5.77
C GLY A 5 -0.65 -8.55 -4.39
N ILE A 6 -1.61 -9.46 -4.25
CA ILE A 6 -2.29 -9.72 -2.97
C ILE A 6 -1.31 -10.32 -1.94
N ASN A 7 -0.50 -11.32 -2.33
CA ASN A 7 0.49 -11.91 -1.43
C ASN A 7 1.55 -10.89 -1.00
N LEU A 8 2.01 -10.03 -1.92
CA LEU A 8 2.94 -8.96 -1.63
C LEU A 8 2.32 -7.93 -0.68
N THR A 9 1.04 -7.60 -0.86
CA THR A 9 0.30 -6.70 0.04
C THR A 9 0.30 -7.26 1.46
N TRP A 10 -0.13 -8.51 1.64
CA TRP A 10 -0.14 -9.17 2.94
C TRP A 10 1.24 -9.21 3.60
N PHE A 11 2.28 -9.53 2.83
CA PHE A 11 3.66 -9.51 3.30
C PHE A 11 4.08 -8.11 3.78
N THR A 12 3.84 -7.07 2.98
CA THR A 12 4.18 -5.69 3.35
C THR A 12 3.38 -5.20 4.57
N THR A 13 2.13 -5.60 4.73
CA THR A 13 1.31 -5.28 5.91
C THR A 13 1.89 -5.92 7.17
N ILE A 14 2.19 -7.22 7.13
CA ILE A 14 2.81 -7.92 8.28
C ILE A 14 4.16 -7.27 8.62
N TYR A 15 4.96 -6.95 7.61
CA TYR A 15 6.24 -6.27 7.79
C TYR A 15 6.07 -4.94 8.55
N VAL A 16 5.12 -4.10 8.14
CA VAL A 16 4.85 -2.81 8.80
C VAL A 16 4.40 -3.00 10.25
N VAL A 17 3.56 -4.00 10.53
CA VAL A 17 3.13 -4.31 11.90
C VAL A 17 4.32 -4.74 12.77
N VAL A 18 5.17 -5.64 12.27
CA VAL A 18 6.39 -6.06 12.99
C VAL A 18 7.32 -4.88 13.21
N PHE A 19 7.54 -4.05 12.19
CA PHE A 19 8.36 -2.84 12.29
C PHE A 19 7.81 -1.88 13.36
N ALA A 20 6.50 -1.65 13.41
CA ALA A 20 5.87 -0.80 14.40
C ALA A 20 6.07 -1.32 15.84
N ILE A 21 5.98 -2.64 16.06
CA ILE A 21 6.26 -3.26 17.36
C ILE A 21 7.74 -3.08 17.73
N LEU A 22 8.66 -3.31 16.78
CA LEU A 22 10.10 -3.16 17.01
C LEU A 22 10.48 -1.71 17.35
N CYS A 23 9.80 -0.72 16.77
CA CYS A 23 9.99 0.69 17.12
C CYS A 23 9.62 1.03 18.58
N GLN A 24 8.86 0.18 19.27
CA GLN A 24 8.55 0.35 20.70
C GLN A 24 9.63 -0.24 21.62
N THR A 25 10.64 -0.90 21.07
CA THR A 25 11.74 -1.51 21.84
C THR A 25 12.99 -0.66 21.75
N ASP A 26 13.89 -0.77 22.74
CA ASP A 26 15.22 -0.12 22.74
C ASP A 26 16.22 -0.78 21.75
N LEU A 27 15.71 -1.22 20.60
CA LEU A 27 16.54 -1.81 19.56
C LEU A 27 17.47 -0.77 18.93
N PHE A 28 18.61 -1.27 18.47
CA PHE A 28 19.69 -0.49 17.89
C PHE A 28 19.18 0.41 16.75
N PHE A 29 19.35 1.73 16.90
CA PHE A 29 18.85 2.75 15.96
C PHE A 29 19.22 2.48 14.49
N LEU A 30 20.41 1.92 14.25
CA LEU A 30 20.89 1.55 12.91
C LEU A 30 20.03 0.45 12.27
N ALA A 31 19.56 -0.52 13.06
CA ALA A 31 18.70 -1.60 12.55
C ALA A 31 17.31 -1.08 12.17
N ILE A 32 16.76 -0.14 12.95
CA ILE A 32 15.48 0.52 12.65
C ILE A 32 15.59 1.33 11.35
N ILE A 33 16.69 2.06 11.15
CA ILE A 33 16.93 2.79 9.89
C ILE A 33 17.02 1.83 8.70
N GLY A 34 17.75 0.72 8.84
CA GLY A 34 17.85 -0.29 7.78
C GLY A 34 16.49 -0.87 7.41
N MET A 35 15.67 -1.20 8.41
CA MET A 35 14.29 -1.66 8.20
C MET A 35 13.38 -0.57 7.59
N ALA A 36 13.54 0.69 7.98
CA ALA A 36 12.78 1.78 7.40
C ALA A 36 13.08 1.91 5.89
N PHE A 37 14.35 1.86 5.50
CA PHE A 37 14.76 1.91 4.10
C PHE A 37 14.22 0.72 3.31
N LEU A 38 14.33 -0.49 3.86
CA LEU A 38 13.78 -1.69 3.24
C LEU A 38 12.25 -1.63 3.09
N GLY A 39 11.56 -1.05 4.08
CA GLY A 39 10.11 -0.82 4.02
C GLY A 39 9.70 0.12 2.89
N ILE A 40 10.46 1.19 2.65
CA ILE A 40 10.22 2.11 1.53
C ILE A 40 10.39 1.38 0.19
N CYS A 41 11.45 0.57 0.05
CA CYS A 41 11.68 -0.24 -1.16
C CYS A 41 10.53 -1.23 -1.39
N LEU A 42 10.06 -1.92 -0.35
CA LEU A 42 8.93 -2.83 -0.42
C LEU A 42 7.65 -2.11 -0.86
N MET A 43 7.39 -0.92 -0.32
CA MET A 43 6.21 -0.14 -0.70
C MET A 43 6.27 0.30 -2.16
N MET A 44 7.44 0.76 -2.64
CA MET A 44 7.63 1.09 -4.05
C MET A 44 7.44 -0.13 -4.97
N LEU A 45 7.97 -1.29 -4.59
CA LEU A 45 7.75 -2.54 -5.32
C LEU A 45 6.28 -2.93 -5.36
N LEU A 46 5.56 -2.80 -4.24
CA LEU A 46 4.13 -3.08 -4.18
C LEU A 46 3.34 -2.17 -5.13
N ILE A 47 3.57 -0.86 -5.06
CA ILE A 47 2.91 0.13 -5.90
C ILE A 47 3.20 -0.16 -7.38
N PHE A 48 4.47 -0.38 -7.72
CA PHE A 48 4.88 -0.72 -9.09
C PHE A 48 4.18 -1.98 -9.59
N THR A 49 4.17 -3.04 -8.78
CA THR A 49 3.54 -4.33 -9.09
C THR A 49 2.04 -4.20 -9.31
N VAL A 50 1.34 -3.43 -8.47
CA VAL A 50 -0.10 -3.20 -8.59
C VAL A 50 -0.43 -2.37 -9.84
N LEU A 51 0.38 -1.36 -10.15
CA LEU A 51 0.18 -0.50 -11.32
C LEU A 51 0.50 -1.20 -12.64
N HIS A 52 1.48 -2.12 -12.65
CA HIS A 52 1.86 -2.91 -13.82
C HIS A 52 1.14 -4.25 -13.92
N ASP A 53 0.12 -4.49 -13.09
CA ASP A 53 -0.69 -5.69 -13.25
C ASP A 53 -1.51 -5.57 -14.56
N GLU A 54 -1.06 -6.25 -15.61
CA GLU A 54 -1.70 -6.27 -16.93
C GLU A 54 -3.16 -6.76 -16.89
N GLU A 55 -3.52 -7.52 -15.85
CA GLU A 55 -4.88 -8.01 -15.61
C GLU A 55 -5.76 -6.97 -14.90
N TYR A 56 -5.18 -5.88 -14.39
CA TYR A 56 -5.93 -4.80 -13.72
C TYR A 56 -6.72 -3.98 -14.74
N LYS A 57 -7.87 -4.53 -15.14
CA LYS A 57 -8.89 -3.81 -15.91
C LYS A 57 -9.91 -3.23 -14.96
N THR A 58 -9.79 -1.94 -14.69
CA THR A 58 -10.82 -1.19 -13.97
C THR A 58 -11.66 -0.37 -14.94
N ASN A 59 -12.97 -0.45 -14.81
CA ASN A 59 -13.89 0.50 -15.47
C ASN A 59 -13.96 1.83 -14.71
N LYS A 60 -13.34 1.94 -13.52
CA LYS A 60 -13.28 3.19 -12.75
C LYS A 60 -12.22 4.10 -13.34
N LYS A 61 -12.64 5.30 -13.76
CA LYS A 61 -11.73 6.39 -14.12
C LYS A 61 -11.16 7.01 -12.84
N PHE A 62 -10.05 7.74 -12.96
CA PHE A 62 -9.44 8.46 -11.83
C PHE A 62 -10.43 9.37 -11.07
N LYS A 63 -11.41 9.95 -11.79
CA LYS A 63 -12.50 10.74 -11.21
C LYS A 63 -13.45 9.92 -10.32
N ASP A 64 -13.64 8.64 -10.64
CA ASP A 64 -14.51 7.70 -9.90
C ASP A 64 -13.81 7.14 -8.66
N TRP A 65 -12.52 7.38 -8.50
CA TRP A 65 -11.75 6.97 -7.32
C TRP A 65 -12.07 7.82 -6.10
N TYR A 66 -12.35 9.11 -6.33
CA TYR A 66 -12.65 9.99 -5.23
C TYR A 66 -14.03 9.71 -4.64
N GLN A 67 -14.98 9.11 -5.40
CA GLN A 67 -16.42 8.97 -5.07
C GLN A 67 -16.92 10.00 -4.07
N ASP A 68 -16.39 11.22 -4.23
CA ASP A 68 -16.53 12.23 -3.22
C ASP A 68 -17.98 12.59 -3.39
N ASN A 69 -18.72 12.46 -2.31
CA ASN A 69 -20.17 12.51 -2.29
C ASN A 69 -20.58 13.96 -2.60
N SER A 70 -20.32 14.40 -3.83
CA SER A 70 -20.81 15.60 -4.43
C SER A 70 -22.29 15.33 -4.51
N LYS A 71 -22.99 15.75 -3.45
CA LYS A 71 -24.43 15.88 -3.35
C LYS A 71 -24.89 16.72 -4.55
N LYS A 72 -24.93 16.11 -5.73
CA LYS A 72 -25.60 16.60 -6.93
C LYS A 72 -27.00 16.01 -7.04
N ASN A 73 -27.46 15.30 -6.00
CA ASN A 73 -28.85 14.95 -5.78
C ASN A 73 -29.50 15.88 -4.75
N LEU A 74 -29.23 17.18 -4.81
CA LEU A 74 -30.25 18.15 -4.43
C LEU A 74 -31.08 18.41 -5.68
N VAL A 75 -31.97 17.46 -5.93
CA VAL A 75 -33.05 17.55 -6.90
C VAL A 75 -33.92 18.74 -6.52
N HIS A 76 -34.24 19.54 -7.54
CA HIS A 76 -35.41 20.43 -7.71
C HIS A 76 -36.25 20.78 -6.50
#